data_AF-A0A8T5AVZ1-F1
#
_entry.id   AF-A0A8T5AVZ1-F1
#
_cell.length_a   1.000
_cell.length_b   1.000
_cell.length_c   1.000
_cell.angle_alpha   90.00
_cell.angle_beta   90.00
_cell.angle_gamma   90.00
#
_symmetry.space_group_name_H-M   'P 1'
#
loop_
_entity.id
_entity.type
_entity.pdbx_description
1 polymer ?
#
loop_
_entity_poly.entity_id
_entity_poly.type
_entity_poly.pdbx_seq_one_letter_code
_entity_poly.pdbx_strand_id
1 'polypeptide(L)' 'MRIAVAGKGGVGKTLIAGTLARFYAREGYNVLAVDADPAMNLAYILGIPPEVSSRIVPLAENSS' A
#
# COMPACT_ATOMS: atom_id res chain seq x y z
N MET A 1 14.19 4.61 7.03
CA MET A 1 13.95 5.47 5.85
C MET A 1 12.45 5.72 5.73
N ARG A 2 12.02 6.88 5.20
CA ARG A 2 10.60 7.20 4.95
C ARG A 2 10.47 7.71 3.51
N ILE A 3 9.52 7.17 2.75
CA ILE A 3 9.27 7.54 1.35
C ILE A 3 7.80 7.93 1.22
N ALA A 4 7.54 9.07 0.59
CA ALA A 4 6.19 9.54 0.27
C ALA A 4 6.07 9.70 -1.24
N VAL A 5 5.04 9.10 -1.84
CA VAL A 5 4.75 9.19 -3.28
C VAL A 5 3.47 10.01 -3.46
N ALA A 6 3.59 11.19 -4.07
CA ALA A 6 2.49 12.14 -4.27
C ALA A 6 2.39 12.62 -5.73
N GLY A 7 1.24 13.18 -6.10
CA GLY A 7 0.95 13.58 -7.49
C GLY A 7 -0.54 13.56 -7.84
N LYS A 8 -0.88 14.04 -9.04
CA LYS A 8 -2.28 14.14 -9.52
C LYS A 8 -2.95 12.77 -9.66
N GLY A 9 -4.28 12.73 -9.80
CA GLY A 9 -5.03 11.49 -10.07
C GLY A 9 -4.52 10.77 -11.32
N GLY A 10 -4.48 9.44 -11.30
CA GLY A 10 -4.13 8.63 -12.48
C GLY A 10 -2.64 8.56 -12.87
N VAL A 11 -1.74 9.32 -12.24
CA VAL A 11 -0.30 9.35 -12.62
C VAL A 11 0.53 8.13 -12.19
N GLY A 12 -0.11 7.06 -11.68
CA GLY A 12 0.57 5.82 -11.29
C GLY A 12 1.23 5.80 -9.91
N LYS A 13 0.84 6.70 -8.99
CA LYS A 13 1.41 6.80 -7.63
C LYS A 13 1.39 5.47 -6.88
N THR A 14 0.23 4.83 -6.84
CA THR A 14 0.03 3.57 -6.10
C THR A 14 0.89 2.45 -6.68
N LEU A 15 1.07 2.44 -8.02
CA LEU A 15 1.96 1.49 -8.69
C LEU A 15 3.41 1.67 -8.23
N ILE A 16 3.91 2.90 -8.22
CA ILE A 16 5.27 3.20 -7.76
C ILE A 16 5.42 2.86 -6.27
N ALA A 17 4.46 3.28 -5.43
CA ALA A 17 4.48 3.03 -3.99
C ALA A 17 4.49 1.52 -3.68
N GLY A 18 3.60 0.74 -4.30
CA GLY A 18 3.54 -0.71 -4.12
C GLY A 18 4.77 -1.43 -4.67
N THR A 19 5.33 -0.97 -5.80
CA THR A 19 6.56 -1.54 -6.38
C THR A 19 7.75 -1.32 -5.46
N LEU A 20 7.92 -0.11 -4.93
CA LEU A 20 8.99 0.21 -3.98
C LEU A 20 8.83 -0.61 -2.68
N ALA A 21 7.61 -0.72 -2.16
CA ALA A 21 7.34 -1.51 -0.97
C ALA A 21 7.72 -2.99 -1.16
N ARG A 22 7.35 -3.59 -2.30
CA ARG A 22 7.74 -4.97 -2.64
C ARG A 22 9.24 -5.12 -2.82
N PHE A 23 9.89 -4.16 -3.47
CA PHE A 23 11.33 -4.17 -3.68
C PHE A 23 12.07 -4.18 -2.35
N TYR A 24 11.80 -3.23 -1.45
CA TYR A 24 12.47 -3.18 -0.15
C TYR A 24 12.14 -4.38 0.73
N ALA A 25 10.92 -4.91 0.68
CA ALA A 25 10.58 -6.13 1.42
C ALA A 25 11.40 -7.34 0.93
N ARG A 26 11.66 -7.44 -0.39
CA ARG A 26 12.51 -8.50 -0.96
C ARG A 26 13.98 -8.38 -0.58
N GLU A 27 14.46 -7.15 -0.39
CA GLU A 27 15.81 -6.87 0.10
C GLU A 27 15.95 -7.11 1.63
N GLY A 28 14.91 -7.61 2.29
CA GLY A 28 14.96 -7.97 3.72
C GLY A 28 14.65 -6.82 4.68
N TYR A 29 14.20 -5.66 4.18
CA TYR A 29 13.76 -4.57 5.04
C TYR A 29 12.37 -4.85 5.64
N ASN A 30 12.18 -4.43 6.89
CA ASN A 30 10.84 -4.37 7.46
C ASN A 30 10.08 -3.15 6.90
N VAL A 31 9.07 -3.41 6.06
CA VAL A 31 8.35 -2.38 5.31
C VAL A 31 6.93 -2.22 5.84
N LEU A 32 6.58 -0.99 6.21
CA LEU A 32 5.20 -0.57 6.44
C LEU A 32 4.71 0.21 5.22
N ALA A 33 3.75 -0.35 4.48
CA ALA A 33 3.13 0.30 3.33
C ALA A 33 1.79 0.90 3.77
N VAL A 34 1.57 2.18 3.47
CA VAL A 34 0.36 2.92 3.85
C VAL A 34 -0.27 3.50 2.58
N ASP A 35 -1.56 3.22 2.38
CA ASP A 35 -2.36 3.86 1.33
C ASP A 35 -3.23 4.95 1.96
N ALA A 36 -3.15 6.15 1.40
CA ALA A 36 -3.96 7.30 1.81
C ALA A 36 -5.03 7.63 0.76
N ASP A 37 -5.14 6.84 -0.31
CA ASP A 37 -6.18 6.98 -1.32
C ASP A 37 -7.45 6.23 -0.88
N PRO A 38 -8.64 6.87 -0.89
CA PRO A 38 -9.91 6.21 -0.58
C PRO A 38 -10.20 4.96 -1.42
N ALA A 39 -9.63 4.84 -2.61
CA ALA A 39 -9.82 3.68 -3.48
C ALA A 39 -9.04 2.43 -3.01
N MET A 40 -8.09 2.56 -2.08
CA MET A 40 -7.37 1.44 -1.43
C MET A 40 -6.75 0.42 -2.41
N ASN A 41 -6.22 0.88 -3.54
CA ASN A 41 -5.68 0.02 -4.60
C ASN A 41 -4.31 -0.59 -4.25
N LEU A 42 -3.66 -0.18 -3.16
CA LEU A 42 -2.32 -0.67 -2.81
C LEU A 42 -2.29 -2.17 -2.54
N ALA A 43 -3.31 -2.74 -1.88
CA ALA A 43 -3.37 -4.17 -1.58
C ALA A 43 -3.32 -5.03 -2.84
N TYR A 44 -4.02 -4.61 -3.89
CA TYR A 44 -4.00 -5.26 -5.21
C TYR A 44 -2.59 -5.25 -5.81
N ILE A 45 -1.89 -4.12 -5.75
CA ILE A 45 -0.51 -4.00 -6.28
C ILE A 45 0.50 -4.82 -5.46
N LEU A 46 0.26 -4.95 -4.16
CA LEU A 46 1.02 -5.85 -3.29
C LEU A 46 0.69 -7.33 -3.53
N GLY A 47 -0.26 -7.66 -4.41
CA GLY A 47 -0.64 -9.02 -4.74
C GLY A 47 -1.36 -9.73 -3.58
N ILE A 48 -2.02 -8.96 -2.71
CA ILE A 48 -2.83 -9.51 -1.64
C ILE A 48 -4.12 -10.06 -2.27
N PRO A 49 -4.51 -11.32 -2.01
CA PRO A 49 -5.73 -11.90 -2.56
C PRO A 49 -6.98 -11.08 -2.14
N PRO A 50 -8.00 -10.96 -3.01
CA PRO A 50 -9.24 -10.23 -2.69
C PRO A 50 -9.92 -10.67 -1.38
N GLU A 51 -9.84 -11.96 -1.06
CA GLU A 51 -10.42 -12.55 0.14
C GLU A 51 -9.72 -12.08 1.43
N VAL A 52 -8.45 -11.70 1.32
CA VAL A 52 -7.65 -11.13 2.40
C VAL A 52 -7.81 -9.61 2.41
N SER A 53 -7.76 -8.95 1.25
CA SER A 53 -7.85 -7.49 1.17
C SER A 53 -9.22 -6.95 1.60
N SER A 54 -10.29 -7.72 1.40
CA SER A 54 -11.65 -7.37 1.86
C SER A 54 -11.79 -7.31 3.39
N ARG A 55 -10.82 -7.83 4.14
CA ARG A 55 -10.79 -7.79 5.61
C ARG A 55 -9.93 -6.63 6.14
N ILE A 56 -9.26 -5.88 5.26
CA ILE A 56 -8.47 -4.71 5.65
C ILE A 56 -9.45 -3.61 6.02
N VAL A 57 -9.44 -3.22 7.28
CA VAL A 57 -10.21 -2.07 7.78
C VAL A 57 -9.34 -0.81 7.77
N PRO A 58 -9.94 0.38 7.57
CA PRO A 58 -9.24 1.64 7.79
C PRO A 58 -8.60 1.68 9.17
N LEU A 59 -7.40 2.27 9.28
CA LEU A 59 -6.68 2.33 10.55
C LEU A 59 -7.49 3.05 11.65
N ALA A 60 -8.32 4.04 11.27
CA ALA A 60 -9.20 4.75 12.20
C ALA A 60 -10.31 3.87 12.78
N GLU A 61 -10.67 2.77 12.13
CA GLU A 61 -11.69 1.81 12.56
C GLU A 61 -11.07 0.57 13.21
N ASN A 62 -9.74 0.43 13.16
CA ASN A 62 -9.00 -0.67 13.76
C ASN A 62 -8.89 -0.50 15.29
N SER A 63 -10.01 -0.74 15.96
CA SER A 63 -10.15 -0.70 17.41
C SER A 63 -9.61 -2.01 17.97
N SER A 64 -8.38 -1.96 18.51
CA SER A 64 -7.73 -3.11 19.18
C SER A 64 -8.55 -3.65 20.34
#